data_AF-A0A257A6N5-F1
#
_entry.id   AF-A0A257A6N5-F1
#
_cell.length_a   1.000
_cell.length_b   1.000
_cell.length_c   1.000
_cell.angle_alpha   90.00
_cell.angle_beta   90.00
_cell.angle_gamma   90.00
#
_symmetry.space_group_name_H-M   'P 1'
#
loop_
_entity.id
_entity.type
_entity.pdbx_description
1 polymer ?
#
loop_
_entity_poly.entity_id
_entity_poly.type
_entity_poly.pdbx_seq_one_letter_code
_entity_poly.pdbx_strand_id
1 'polypeptide(L)' 'MEYIYASLLLHMAKKEISEENVRRVLEAAGVEVDDIKVKAAPAEAKEEKKEEEKKEEEKKEEVSEEEIAAGLEALFG' A
#
# COMPACT_ATOMS: atom_id res chain seq x y z
N MET A 1 -13.99 7.56 7.83
CA MET A 1 -13.84 6.25 7.15
C MET A 1 -13.62 6.40 5.65
N GLU A 2 -14.38 7.23 4.92
CA GLU A 2 -14.31 7.34 3.45
C GLU A 2 -12.93 7.78 2.91
N TYR A 3 -12.22 8.64 3.65
CA TYR A 3 -10.88 9.12 3.32
C TYR A 3 -9.83 8.01 3.27
N ILE A 4 -9.93 7.02 4.17
CA ILE A 4 -9.04 5.85 4.21
C ILE A 4 -9.28 5.00 2.96
N TYR A 5 -10.54 4.75 2.62
CA TYR A 5 -10.88 4.01 1.40
C TYR A 5 -10.45 4.71 0.12
N ALA A 6 -10.61 6.04 0.04
CA ALA A 6 -10.14 6.82 -1.10
C ALA A 6 -8.61 6.74 -1.25
N SER A 7 -7.86 6.83 -0.15
CA SER A 7 -6.40 6.64 -0.13
C SER A 7 -6.00 5.24 -0.61
N LEU A 8 -6.70 4.19 -0.17
CA LEU A 8 -6.47 2.81 -0.59
C LEU A 8 -6.74 2.61 -2.09
N LEU A 9 -7.80 3.23 -2.60
CA LEU A 9 -8.19 3.18 -4.00
C LEU A 9 -7.13 3.87 -4.89
N LEU A 10 -6.61 5.02 -4.45
CA LEU A 10 -5.50 5.71 -5.11
C LEU A 10 -4.21 4.89 -5.08
N HIS A 11 -3.94 4.21 -3.95
CA HIS A 11 -2.80 3.31 -3.80
C HIS A 11 -2.86 2.16 -4.81
N MET A 12 -3.98 1.42 -4.88
CA MET A 12 -4.14 0.32 -5.84
C MET A 12 -4.09 0.79 -7.29
N ALA A 13 -4.58 2.01 -7.56
CA ALA A 13 -4.49 2.63 -8.88
C ALA A 13 -3.08 3.16 -9.21
N LYS A 14 -2.09 2.99 -8.32
CA LYS A 14 -0.72 3.56 -8.43
C LYS A 14 -0.73 5.07 -8.66
N LYS A 15 -1.76 5.75 -8.16
CA LYS A 15 -1.87 7.20 -8.21
C LYS A 15 -1.32 7.81 -6.94
N GLU A 16 -0.85 9.04 -7.05
CA GLU A 16 -0.36 9.79 -5.89
C GLU A 16 -1.51 10.07 -4.91
N ILE A 17 -1.28 9.79 -3.62
CA ILE A 17 -2.22 10.11 -2.56
C ILE A 17 -2.00 11.58 -2.17
N SER A 18 -2.73 12.47 -2.83
CA SER A 18 -2.72 13.92 -2.60
C SER A 18 -4.12 14.43 -2.26
N GLU A 19 -4.22 15.60 -1.61
CA GLU A 19 -5.53 16.22 -1.28
C GLU A 19 -6.43 16.32 -2.51
N GLU A 20 -5.85 16.73 -3.65
CA GLU A 20 -6.56 16.90 -4.91
C GLU A 20 -7.11 15.57 -5.44
N ASN A 21 -6.33 14.50 -5.35
CA ASN A 21 -6.75 13.19 -5.84
C ASN A 21 -7.80 12.55 -4.92
N VAL A 22 -7.64 12.69 -3.60
CA VAL A 22 -8.63 12.21 -2.62
C VAL A 22 -9.95 12.96 -2.80
N ARG A 23 -9.89 14.29 -2.96
CA ARG A 23 -11.07 15.12 -3.24
C ARG A 23 -11.81 14.68 -4.49
N ARG A 24 -11.10 14.46 -5.60
CA ARG A 24 -11.71 13.97 -6.86
C ARG A 24 -12.42 12.64 -6.69
N VAL A 25 -11.85 11.71 -5.92
CA VAL A 25 -12.46 10.40 -5.67
C VAL A 25 -13.75 10.55 -4.84
N LEU A 26 -13.71 11.38 -3.79
CA LEU A 26 -14.88 11.63 -2.93
C LEU A 26 -15.99 12.40 -3.66
N GLU A 27 -15.64 13.40 -4.48
CA GLU A 27 -16.59 14.13 -5.32
C GLU A 27 -17.23 13.21 -6.37
N ALA A 28 -16.44 12.33 -7.01
CA ALA A 28 -16.97 11.33 -7.95
C ALA A 28 -17.90 10.31 -7.26
N ALA A 29 -17.69 10.04 -5.98
CA ALA A 29 -18.55 9.21 -5.16
C ALA A 29 -19.79 9.97 -4.61
N GLY A 30 -19.90 11.28 -4.84
CA GLY A 30 -20.99 12.12 -4.34
C GLY A 30 -20.94 12.41 -2.85
N VAL A 31 -19.75 12.31 -2.23
CA VAL A 31 -19.52 12.53 -0.80
C VAL A 31 -19.08 13.98 -0.58
N GLU A 32 -19.64 14.64 0.44
CA GLU A 32 -19.17 15.97 0.85
C GLU A 32 -17.74 15.91 1.40
N VAL A 33 -16.88 16.74 0.84
CA VAL A 33 -15.46 16.78 1.17
C VAL A 33 -15.21 17.80 2.28
N ASP A 34 -14.52 17.35 3.33
CA ASP A 34 -14.20 18.12 4.52
C ASP A 34 -12.69 18.44 4.49
N ASP A 35 -12.35 19.71 4.28
CA ASP A 35 -10.97 20.18 4.08
C ASP A 35 -10.04 19.85 5.26
N ILE A 36 -10.57 19.72 6.48
CA ILE A 36 -9.77 19.35 7.66
C ILE A 36 -9.32 17.89 7.56
N LYS A 37 -10.18 17.02 7.02
CA LYS A 37 -9.94 15.57 6.94
C LYS A 37 -9.12 15.18 5.72
N VAL A 38 -9.32 15.87 4.59
CA VAL A 38 -8.52 15.69 3.35
C VAL A 38 -7.03 15.92 3.63
N LYS A 39 -6.72 16.89 4.48
CA LYS A 39 -5.35 17.26 4.85
C LYS A 39 -4.65 16.24 5.74
N ALA A 40 -5.40 15.50 6.54
CA ALA A 40 -4.88 14.49 7.46
C ALA A 40 -4.73 13.09 6.80
N ALA A 41 -5.60 12.75 5.85
CA ALA A 41 -5.62 11.48 5.14
C ALA A 41 -4.28 11.02 4.48
N PRO A 42 -3.50 11.89 3.81
CA PRO A 42 -2.23 11.47 3.19
C PRO A 42 -1.11 11.19 4.21
N ALA A 43 -1.24 11.64 5.46
CA ALA A 43 -0.26 11.34 6.51
C ALA A 43 -0.43 9.92 7.06
N GLU A 44 -1.68 9.49 7.33
CA GLU A 44 -1.99 8.13 7.79
C GLU A 44 -1.68 7.08 6.70
N ALA A 45 -1.99 7.38 5.43
CA ALA A 45 -1.72 6.46 4.32
C ALA A 45 -0.21 6.24 4.03
N LYS A 46 0.67 7.14 4.50
CA LYS A 46 2.12 6.96 4.39
C LYS A 46 2.68 6.00 5.43
N GLU A 47 2.04 5.88 6.60
CA GLU A 47 2.44 4.91 7.63
C GLU A 47 2.14 3.48 7.18
N GLU A 48 0.96 3.20 6.61
CA GLU A 48 0.62 1.88 6.06
C GLU A 48 1.54 1.47 4.89
N LYS A 49 1.93 2.42 4.02
CA LYS A 49 2.88 2.17 2.93
C LYS A 49 4.22 1.60 3.41
N LYS A 50 4.68 2.01 4.59
CA LYS A 50 5.95 1.56 5.16
C LYS A 50 5.85 0.17 5.80
N GLU A 51 4.65 -0.26 6.16
CA GLU A 51 4.40 -1.54 6.81
C GLU A 51 4.20 -2.68 5.79
N GLU A 52 3.59 -2.40 4.62
CA GLU A 52 3.44 -3.40 3.54
C GLU A 52 4.76 -3.71 2.80
N GLU A 53 5.59 -2.70 2.47
CA GLU A 53 6.89 -2.92 1.80
C GLU A 53 7.81 -3.84 2.61
N LYS A 54 7.76 -3.73 3.94
CA LYS A 54 8.61 -4.52 4.84
C LYS A 54 8.21 -6.00 4.88
N LYS A 55 6.92 -6.29 4.70
CA LYS A 55 6.38 -7.66 4.70
C LYS A 55 6.59 -8.38 3.36
N GLU A 56 6.69 -7.63 2.26
CA GLU A 56 6.97 -8.20 0.94
C GLU A 56 8.46 -8.54 0.76
N GLU A 57 9.37 -7.78 1.40
CA GLU A 57 10.82 -8.11 1.46
C GLU A 57 11.11 -9.40 2.24
N GLU A 58 10.57 -9.56 3.46
CA GLU A 58 10.81 -10.76 4.29
C GLU A 58 10.34 -12.05 3.59
N LYS A 59 9.19 -12.01 2.90
CA LYS A 59 8.64 -13.18 2.19
C LYS A 59 9.46 -13.56 0.96
N LYS A 60 10.14 -12.60 0.32
CA LYS A 60 10.99 -12.86 -0.85
C LYS A 60 12.35 -13.44 -0.45
N GLU A 61 12.85 -13.07 0.72
CA GLU A 61 14.10 -13.59 1.27
C GLU A 61 13.93 -15.05 1.74
N GLU A 62 12.86 -15.38 2.48
CA GLU A 62 12.57 -16.77 2.91
C GLU A 62 12.39 -17.74 1.72
N VAL A 63 11.67 -17.33 0.66
CA VAL A 63 11.47 -18.17 -0.54
C VAL A 63 12.79 -18.38 -1.29
N SER A 64 13.67 -17.37 -1.31
CA SER A 64 14.98 -17.50 -1.95
C SER A 64 15.90 -18.42 -1.17
N GLU A 65 15.89 -18.38 0.16
CA GLU A 65 16.72 -19.28 0.98
C GLU A 65 16.26 -20.74 0.87
N GLU A 66 14.94 -20.98 0.82
CA GLU A 66 14.38 -22.32 0.66
C GLU A 66 14.71 -22.93 -0.73
N GLU A 67 14.65 -22.14 -1.81
CA GLU A 67 15.07 -22.60 -3.15
C GLU A 67 16.56 -22.94 -3.23
N ILE A 68 17.42 -22.15 -2.57
CA ILE A 68 18.87 -22.40 -2.54
C ILE A 68 19.17 -23.67 -1.74
N ALA A 69 18.51 -23.87 -0.60
CA ALA A 69 18.67 -25.06 0.22
C ALA A 69 18.23 -26.32 -0.54
N ALA A 70 17.07 -26.29 -1.20
CA ALA A 70 16.58 -27.40 -2.03
C ALA A 70 17.50 -27.70 -3.22
N GLY A 71 18.06 -26.67 -3.87
CA GLY A 71 19.01 -26.82 -4.97
C GLY A 71 20.32 -27.48 -4.54
N LEU A 72 20.83 -27.16 -3.35
CA LEU A 72 22.00 -27.84 -2.78
C LEU A 72 21.68 -29.28 -2.38
N GLU A 73 20.51 -29.53 -1.78
CA GLU A 73 20.10 -30.88 -1.39
C GLU A 73 19.99 -31.82 -2.61
N ALA A 74 19.45 -31.33 -3.73
CA ALA A 74 19.39 -32.08 -4.99
C ALA A 74 20.76 -32.34 -5.64
N LEU A 75 21.78 -31.54 -5.33
CA LEU A 75 23.14 -31.71 -5.87
C LEU A 75 24.01 -32.67 -5.05
N PHE A 76 23.73 -32.77 -3.75
CA PHE A 76 24.54 -33.56 -2.80
C PHE A 76 23.81 -34.78 -2.20
N GLY A 77 22.53 -34.99 -2.56
CA GLY A 77 21.73 -36.17 -2.21
C GLY A 77 21.92 -37.37 -3.13
#